data_AF-A0A7I7LJH6-F1
#
_entry.id   AF-A0A7I7LJH6-F1
#
_cell.length_a   1.000
_cell.length_b   1.000
_cell.length_c   1.000
_cell.angle_alpha   90.00
_cell.angle_beta   90.00
_cell.angle_gamma   90.00
#
_symmetry.space_group_name_H-M   'P 1'
#
loop_
_entity.id
_entity.type
_entity.pdbx_description
1 polymer ?
#
loop_
_entity_poly.entity_id
_entity_poly.type
_entity_poly.pdbx_seq_one_letter_code
_entity_poly.pdbx_strand_id
1 'polypeptide(L)'
;MVRTIGRPVGEYAELMLDPGGWPGFAPTELRGYSAETGFRILGVRGTLAGVHGLSQDLFETWAGPAASAATARLAEIIAHCETLVAFLQSIQRWFLTVAADVRTMQLLIAASVASAEAQIHALEAAGPENEAAIQAIVVQRHAIHLQMVESLAARINASAAGVLAAAPV
;
A
#
# COMPACT_ATOMS: atom_id res chain seq x y z
N MET A 1 -13.58 -13.22 0.76
CA MET A 1 -13.98 -11.81 0.62
C MET A 1 -13.31 -10.99 1.70
N VAL A 2 -12.44 -10.04 1.33
CA VAL A 2 -11.91 -9.07 2.30
C VAL A 2 -13.02 -8.03 2.49
N ARG A 3 -13.76 -8.11 3.60
CA ARG A 3 -14.76 -7.08 3.94
C ARG A 3 -14.05 -5.72 4.00
N THR A 4 -14.56 -4.77 3.23
CA THR A 4 -14.24 -3.34 3.36
C THR A 4 -14.59 -2.92 4.78
N ILE A 5 -13.71 -2.14 5.42
CA ILE A 5 -14.00 -1.53 6.71
C ILE A 5 -14.64 -0.19 6.38
N GLY A 6 -15.93 -0.07 6.64
CA GLY A 6 -16.62 1.20 6.50
C GLY A 6 -16.03 2.21 7.48
N ARG A 7 -15.97 3.48 7.06
CA ARG A 7 -15.72 4.58 7.98
C ARG A 7 -16.78 4.51 9.10
N PRO A 8 -16.39 4.65 10.38
CA PRO A 8 -17.36 4.68 11.48
C PRO A 8 -18.44 5.73 11.25
N VAL A 9 -19.66 5.39 11.65
CA VAL A 9 -20.84 6.25 11.60
C VAL A 9 -21.50 6.26 12.96
N GLY A 10 -22.00 7.41 13.39
CA GLY A 10 -22.59 7.62 14.71
C GLY A 10 -22.60 9.11 15.05
N GLU A 11 -23.27 9.45 16.15
CA GLU A 11 -23.53 10.84 16.56
C GLU A 11 -22.24 11.62 16.82
N TYR A 12 -21.22 10.95 17.36
CA TYR A 12 -19.93 11.56 17.70
C TYR A 12 -18.81 11.13 16.75
N ALA A 13 -19.06 10.16 15.86
CA ALA A 13 -18.07 9.62 14.95
C ALA A 13 -17.41 10.70 14.08
N GLU A 14 -18.18 11.60 13.49
CA GLU A 14 -17.62 12.68 12.65
C GLU A 14 -16.74 13.63 13.47
N LEU A 15 -17.17 14.00 14.68
CA LEU A 15 -16.40 14.88 15.56
C LEU A 15 -15.07 14.25 16.02
N MET A 16 -15.03 12.93 16.12
CA MET A 16 -13.80 12.19 16.46
C MET A 16 -12.90 11.92 15.25
N LEU A 17 -13.40 12.02 14.03
CA LEU A 17 -12.68 11.65 12.82
C LEU A 17 -12.30 12.86 11.97
N ASP A 18 -13.04 13.96 12.01
CA ASP A 18 -12.81 15.09 11.13
C ASP A 18 -12.15 16.28 11.84
N PRO A 19 -11.17 16.92 11.19
CA PRO A 19 -10.57 16.55 9.90
C PRO A 19 -9.45 15.48 10.05
N GLY A 20 -9.35 14.54 9.10
CA GLY A 20 -8.10 13.78 8.88
C GLY A 20 -7.80 12.63 9.85
N GLY A 21 -8.63 12.36 10.85
CA GLY A 21 -8.55 11.21 11.76
C GLY A 21 -8.97 9.87 11.14
N TRP A 22 -9.22 9.82 9.83
CA TRP A 22 -9.52 8.58 9.11
C TRP A 22 -8.64 8.43 7.86
N PRO A 23 -7.99 7.27 7.66
CA PRO A 23 -7.28 7.00 6.41
C PRO A 23 -8.29 6.70 5.29
N GLY A 24 -8.53 7.70 4.43
CA GLY A 24 -9.56 7.69 3.39
C GLY A 24 -9.33 6.75 2.20
N PHE A 25 -8.26 5.97 2.17
CA PHE A 25 -7.95 5.05 1.07
C PHE A 25 -8.55 3.66 1.31
N ALA A 26 -9.10 3.04 0.27
CA ALA A 26 -9.63 1.70 0.37
C ALA A 26 -8.50 0.65 0.22
N PRO A 27 -8.32 -0.28 1.19
CA PRO A 27 -7.34 -1.37 1.05
C PRO A 27 -7.55 -2.25 -0.19
N THR A 28 -8.76 -2.27 -0.75
CA THR A 28 -9.11 -2.98 -1.98
C THR A 28 -8.49 -2.33 -3.22
N GLU A 29 -8.43 -1.00 -3.29
CA GLU A 29 -7.80 -0.28 -4.41
C GLU A 29 -6.30 -0.56 -4.46
N LEU A 30 -5.63 -0.54 -3.30
CA LEU A 30 -4.20 -0.87 -3.19
C LEU A 30 -3.90 -2.31 -3.64
N ARG A 31 -4.78 -3.27 -3.32
CA ARG A 31 -4.67 -4.64 -3.84
C ARG A 31 -4.91 -4.70 -5.35
N GLY A 32 -5.78 -3.85 -5.88
CA GLY A 32 -5.97 -3.65 -7.31
C GLY A 32 -4.68 -3.23 -8.01
N TYR A 33 -3.98 -2.22 -7.48
CA TYR A 33 -2.69 -1.78 -8.01
C TYR A 33 -1.60 -2.87 -7.93
N SER A 34 -1.59 -3.67 -6.86
CA SER A 34 -0.72 -4.84 -6.77
C SER A 34 -1.03 -5.87 -7.87
N ALA A 35 -2.30 -6.17 -8.12
CA ALA A 35 -2.71 -7.10 -9.18
C ALA A 35 -2.32 -6.57 -10.58
N GLU A 36 -2.56 -5.28 -10.85
CA GLU A 36 -2.16 -4.64 -12.11
C GLU A 36 -0.64 -4.70 -12.31
N THR A 37 0.14 -4.43 -11.27
CA THR A 37 1.60 -4.57 -11.30
C THR A 37 2.03 -6.01 -11.62
N GLY A 38 1.31 -7.00 -11.07
CA GLY A 38 1.48 -8.41 -11.40
C GLY A 38 1.31 -8.70 -12.90
N PHE A 39 0.29 -8.13 -13.56
CA PHE A 39 0.11 -8.28 -15.01
C PHE A 39 1.24 -7.64 -15.81
N ARG A 40 1.75 -6.48 -15.38
CA ARG A 40 2.90 -5.83 -16.01
C ARG A 40 4.17 -6.69 -15.91
N ILE A 41 4.41 -7.32 -14.76
CA ILE A 41 5.51 -8.27 -14.56
C ILE A 41 5.39 -9.46 -15.52
N LEU A 42 4.18 -10.03 -15.67
CA LEU A 42 3.94 -11.13 -16.61
C LEU A 42 4.24 -10.72 -18.05
N GLY A 43 3.85 -9.51 -18.46
CA GLY A 43 4.16 -8.97 -19.79
C GLY A 43 5.67 -8.89 -20.06
N VAL A 44 6.44 -8.29 -19.14
CA VAL A 44 7.91 -8.18 -19.29
C VAL A 44 8.57 -9.56 -19.33
N ARG A 45 8.14 -10.49 -18.46
CA ARG A 45 8.63 -11.88 -18.46
C ARG A 45 8.31 -12.62 -19.76
N GLY A 46 7.12 -12.42 -20.32
CA GLY A 46 6.73 -12.99 -21.61
C GLY A 46 7.66 -12.50 -22.73
N THR A 47 7.96 -11.20 -22.77
CA THR A 47 8.92 -10.62 -23.73
C THR A 47 10.31 -11.22 -23.56
N LEU A 48 10.81 -11.33 -22.31
CA LEU A 48 12.11 -11.96 -22.02
C LEU A 48 12.18 -13.41 -22.49
N ALA A 49 11.12 -14.21 -22.25
CA ALA A 49 11.06 -15.58 -22.71
C ALA A 49 11.14 -15.68 -24.25
N GLY A 50 10.46 -14.77 -24.96
CA GLY A 50 10.55 -14.69 -26.43
C GLY A 50 11.94 -14.29 -26.91
N VAL A 51 12.59 -13.33 -26.25
CA VAL A 51 13.97 -12.92 -26.55
C VAL A 51 14.94 -14.08 -26.35
N HIS A 52 14.83 -14.81 -25.25
CA HIS A 52 15.67 -15.97 -25.01
C HIS A 52 15.53 -17.02 -26.11
N GLY A 53 14.31 -17.40 -26.47
CA GLY A 53 14.06 -18.39 -27.53
C GLY A 53 14.66 -17.96 -28.88
N LEU A 54 14.35 -16.75 -29.35
CA LEU A 54 14.85 -16.25 -30.63
C LEU A 54 16.38 -16.08 -30.65
N SER A 55 16.97 -15.75 -29.50
CA SER A 55 18.42 -15.58 -29.39
C SER A 55 19.20 -16.88 -29.49
N GLN A 56 18.65 -17.98 -28.96
CA GLN A 56 19.26 -19.29 -29.10
C GLN A 56 19.31 -19.68 -30.58
N ASP A 57 18.18 -19.60 -31.27
CA ASP A 57 18.07 -19.93 -32.70
C ASP A 57 19.03 -19.08 -33.58
N LEU A 58 19.15 -17.78 -33.27
CA LEU A 58 20.00 -16.85 -34.02
C LEU A 58 21.50 -17.13 -33.84
N PHE A 59 21.95 -17.38 -32.60
CA PHE A 59 23.38 -17.55 -32.30
C PHE A 59 23.87 -18.98 -32.48
N GLU A 60 22.99 -19.97 -32.64
CA GLU A 60 23.38 -21.30 -33.10
C GLU A 60 23.90 -21.31 -34.54
N THR A 61 23.40 -20.39 -35.38
CA THR A 61 23.74 -20.34 -36.81
C THR A 61 24.72 -19.23 -37.16
N TRP A 62 24.81 -18.18 -36.35
CA TRP A 62 25.71 -17.04 -36.58
C TRP A 62 26.95 -17.10 -35.67
N ALA A 63 28.13 -17.31 -36.26
CA ALA A 63 29.40 -17.41 -35.55
C ALA A 63 30.40 -16.29 -35.91
N GLY A 64 31.40 -16.11 -35.05
CA GLY A 64 32.50 -15.15 -35.22
C GLY A 64 32.41 -13.94 -34.30
N PRO A 65 33.40 -13.01 -34.36
CA PRO A 65 33.51 -11.91 -33.40
C PRO A 65 32.29 -10.99 -33.32
N ALA A 66 31.60 -10.77 -34.45
CA ALA A 66 30.38 -9.97 -34.50
C ALA A 66 29.21 -10.63 -33.76
N ALA A 67 29.06 -11.96 -33.91
CA ALA A 67 28.05 -12.72 -33.18
C ALA A 67 28.32 -12.66 -31.67
N SER A 68 29.57 -12.86 -31.23
CA SER A 68 29.96 -12.73 -29.81
C SER A 68 29.64 -11.35 -29.23
N ALA A 69 29.91 -10.28 -29.98
CA ALA A 69 29.58 -8.92 -29.56
C ALA A 69 28.06 -8.72 -29.43
N ALA A 70 27.28 -9.22 -30.38
CA ALA A 70 25.82 -9.16 -30.33
C ALA A 70 25.24 -9.97 -29.16
N THR A 71 25.76 -11.18 -28.89
CA THR A 71 25.37 -11.99 -27.73
C THR A 71 25.64 -11.25 -26.42
N ALA A 72 26.82 -10.63 -26.28
CA ALA A 72 27.15 -9.85 -25.09
C ALA A 72 26.19 -8.66 -24.88
N ARG A 73 25.87 -7.92 -25.96
CA ARG A 73 24.89 -6.83 -25.89
C ARG A 73 23.49 -7.31 -25.53
N LEU A 74 23.07 -8.45 -26.07
CA LEU A 74 21.78 -9.02 -25.73
C LEU A 74 21.70 -9.46 -24.27
N ALA A 75 22.77 -10.07 -23.75
CA ALA A 75 22.86 -10.44 -22.34
C ALA A 75 22.74 -9.21 -21.42
N GLU A 76 23.36 -8.08 -21.79
CA GLU A 76 23.19 -6.81 -21.07
C GLU A 76 21.71 -6.38 -21.07
N ILE A 77 21.02 -6.41 -22.21
CA ILE A 77 19.60 -6.03 -22.30
C ILE A 77 18.73 -6.92 -21.41
N ILE A 78 18.96 -8.24 -21.44
CA ILE A 78 18.24 -9.21 -20.60
C ILE A 78 18.42 -8.87 -19.11
N ALA A 79 19.66 -8.60 -18.68
CA ALA A 79 19.96 -8.24 -17.29
C ALA A 79 19.22 -6.95 -16.83
N HIS A 80 19.09 -5.96 -17.72
CA HIS A 80 18.29 -4.75 -17.41
C HIS A 80 16.81 -5.08 -17.26
N CYS A 81 16.25 -5.91 -18.14
CA CYS A 81 14.86 -6.35 -18.04
C CYS A 81 14.60 -7.17 -16.76
N GLU A 82 15.53 -8.03 -16.34
CA GLU A 82 15.44 -8.78 -15.08
C GLU A 82 15.46 -7.84 -13.87
N THR A 83 16.31 -6.81 -13.89
CA THR A 83 16.35 -5.77 -12.86
C THR A 83 15.02 -5.01 -12.79
N LEU A 84 14.43 -4.67 -13.94
CA LEU A 84 13.11 -4.05 -14.01
C LEU A 84 12.02 -4.97 -13.42
N VAL A 85 12.05 -6.27 -13.73
CA VAL A 85 11.12 -7.25 -13.15
C VAL A 85 11.24 -7.29 -11.63
N ALA A 86 12.47 -7.33 -11.09
CA ALA A 86 12.70 -7.34 -9.66
C ALA A 86 12.18 -6.06 -8.98
N PHE A 87 12.38 -4.90 -9.61
CA PHE A 87 11.86 -3.62 -9.13
C PHE A 87 10.32 -3.59 -9.11
N LEU A 88 9.67 -4.04 -10.20
CA LEU A 88 8.21 -4.15 -10.26
C LEU A 88 7.65 -5.09 -9.19
N GLN A 89 8.35 -6.19 -8.88
CA GLN A 89 7.95 -7.09 -7.79
C GLN A 89 8.04 -6.41 -6.41
N SER A 90 9.01 -5.53 -6.20
CA SER A 90 9.11 -4.75 -4.98
C SER A 90 7.97 -3.75 -4.85
N ILE A 91 7.59 -3.05 -5.94
CA ILE A 91 6.38 -2.21 -5.99
C ILE A 91 5.12 -3.04 -5.68
N GLN A 92 4.98 -4.20 -6.31
CA GLN A 92 3.83 -5.09 -6.11
C GLN A 92 3.66 -5.50 -4.64
N ARG A 93 4.76 -5.87 -3.96
CA ARG A 93 4.77 -6.21 -2.53
C ARG A 93 4.47 -5.00 -1.66
N TRP A 94 5.03 -3.85 -2.00
CA TRP A 94 4.81 -2.61 -1.26
C TRP A 94 3.32 -2.23 -1.19
N PHE A 95 2.59 -2.31 -2.31
CA PHE A 95 1.14 -2.10 -2.30
C PHE A 95 0.39 -3.04 -1.34
N LEU A 96 0.80 -4.31 -1.24
CA LEU A 96 0.18 -5.27 -0.32
C LEU A 96 0.47 -4.91 1.14
N THR A 97 1.69 -4.46 1.45
CA THR A 97 2.07 -3.99 2.78
C THR A 97 1.25 -2.76 3.17
N VAL A 98 1.17 -1.74 2.30
CA VAL A 98 0.38 -0.54 2.54
C VAL A 98 -1.10 -0.89 2.74
N ALA A 99 -1.64 -1.82 1.94
CA ALA A 99 -3.03 -2.27 2.11
C ALA A 99 -3.29 -2.93 3.47
N ALA A 100 -2.32 -3.69 3.99
CA ALA A 100 -2.41 -4.31 5.31
C ALA A 100 -2.32 -3.27 6.44
N ASP A 101 -1.41 -2.31 6.32
CA ASP A 101 -1.22 -1.22 7.28
C ASP A 101 -2.45 -0.32 7.36
N VAL A 102 -2.99 0.11 6.22
CA VAL A 102 -4.22 0.92 6.16
C VAL A 102 -5.39 0.16 6.80
N ARG A 103 -5.59 -1.11 6.44
CA ARG A 103 -6.66 -1.95 7.02
C ARG A 103 -6.53 -2.05 8.54
N THR A 104 -5.32 -2.30 9.03
CA THR A 104 -5.07 -2.41 10.48
C THR A 104 -5.40 -1.09 11.17
N MET A 105 -4.98 0.04 10.60
CA MET A 105 -5.28 1.36 11.15
C MET A 105 -6.78 1.66 11.18
N GLN A 106 -7.50 1.32 10.09
CA GLN A 106 -8.95 1.46 10.02
C GLN A 106 -9.68 0.64 11.10
N LEU A 107 -9.22 -0.58 11.39
CA LEU A 107 -9.79 -1.39 12.48
C LEU A 107 -9.56 -0.75 13.85
N LEU A 108 -8.35 -0.27 14.11
CA LEU A 108 -8.00 0.35 15.39
C LEU A 108 -8.82 1.62 15.64
N ILE A 109 -8.93 2.49 14.62
CA ILE A 109 -9.73 3.71 14.70
C ILE A 109 -11.21 3.37 14.86
N ALA A 110 -11.74 2.41 14.11
CA ALA A 110 -13.13 2.00 14.23
C ALA A 110 -13.48 1.44 15.62
N ALA A 111 -12.59 0.62 16.20
CA ALA A 111 -12.76 0.13 17.57
C ALA A 111 -12.68 1.26 18.61
N SER A 112 -11.78 2.23 18.40
CA SER A 112 -11.64 3.42 19.25
C SER A 112 -12.90 4.29 19.24
N VAL A 113 -13.47 4.54 18.05
CA VAL A 113 -14.74 5.27 17.89
C VAL A 113 -15.88 4.54 18.61
N ALA A 114 -16.06 3.25 18.34
CA ALA A 114 -17.13 2.46 18.97
C ALA A 114 -17.03 2.44 20.51
N SER A 115 -15.80 2.34 21.03
CA SER A 115 -15.55 2.39 22.48
C SER A 115 -15.83 3.77 23.07
N ALA A 116 -15.51 4.84 22.35
CA ALA A 116 -15.77 6.21 22.77
C ALA A 116 -17.27 6.53 22.77
N GLU A 117 -18.02 6.12 21.74
CA GLU A 117 -19.47 6.32 21.69
C GLU A 117 -20.17 5.58 22.85
N ALA A 118 -19.76 4.35 23.15
CA ALA A 118 -20.29 3.64 24.32
C ALA A 118 -20.05 4.37 25.65
N GLN A 119 -18.87 5.01 25.80
CA GLN A 119 -18.56 5.82 26.98
C GLN A 119 -19.40 7.11 27.02
N ILE A 120 -19.56 7.77 25.89
CA ILE A 120 -20.36 9.00 25.77
C ILE A 120 -21.82 8.70 26.11
N HIS A 121 -22.42 7.65 25.55
CA HIS A 121 -23.80 7.27 25.86
C HIS A 121 -24.02 6.94 27.34
N ALA A 122 -23.03 6.36 28.02
CA ALA A 122 -23.10 6.13 29.46
C ALA A 122 -23.08 7.45 30.26
N LEU A 123 -22.31 8.45 29.81
CA LEU A 123 -22.26 9.78 30.42
C LEU A 123 -23.55 10.57 30.17
N GLU A 124 -24.11 10.49 28.96
CA GLU A 124 -25.40 11.10 28.61
C GLU A 124 -26.53 10.56 29.50
N ALA A 125 -26.56 9.24 29.70
CA ALA A 125 -27.53 8.59 30.58
C ALA A 125 -27.36 8.97 32.06
N ALA A 126 -26.16 9.37 32.47
CA ALA A 126 -25.87 9.76 33.86
C ALA A 126 -26.36 11.17 34.19
N GLY A 127 -26.47 12.07 33.21
CA GLY A 127 -27.03 13.41 33.39
C GLY A 127 -26.34 14.50 32.56
N PRO A 128 -27.01 15.65 32.35
CA PRO A 128 -26.51 16.74 31.51
C PRO A 128 -25.24 17.41 32.04
N GLU A 129 -24.92 17.28 33.32
CA GLU A 129 -23.67 17.80 33.92
C GLU A 129 -22.39 17.18 33.34
N ASN A 130 -22.51 16.06 32.61
CA ASN A 130 -21.38 15.34 32.02
C ASN A 130 -20.96 15.88 30.64
N GLU A 131 -21.59 16.94 30.13
CA GLU A 131 -21.31 17.49 28.80
C GLU A 131 -19.83 17.86 28.61
N ALA A 132 -19.19 18.45 29.62
CA ALA A 132 -17.76 18.75 29.56
C ALA A 132 -16.88 17.50 29.43
N ALA A 133 -17.27 16.38 30.07
CA ALA A 133 -16.56 15.11 29.97
C ALA A 133 -16.73 14.46 28.58
N ILE A 134 -17.94 14.55 28.01
CA ILE A 134 -18.22 14.09 26.64
C ILE A 134 -17.34 14.84 25.64
N GLN A 135 -17.30 16.17 25.72
CA GLN A 135 -16.45 16.98 24.84
C GLN A 135 -14.97 16.65 25.00
N ALA A 136 -14.50 16.40 26.23
CA ALA A 136 -13.12 15.98 26.48
C ALA A 136 -12.79 14.64 25.79
N ILE A 137 -13.71 13.65 25.83
CA ILE A 137 -13.54 12.37 25.13
C ILE A 137 -13.42 12.61 23.62
N VAL A 138 -14.33 13.38 23.03
CA VAL A 138 -14.34 13.65 21.58
C VAL A 138 -13.01 14.27 21.13
N VAL A 139 -12.57 15.34 21.80
CA VAL A 139 -11.31 16.04 21.49
C VAL A 139 -10.10 15.12 21.66
N GLN A 140 -10.05 14.35 22.75
CA GLN A 140 -8.96 13.41 23.00
C GLN A 140 -8.89 12.33 21.92
N ARG A 141 -10.04 11.76 21.53
CA ARG A 141 -10.11 10.72 20.49
C ARG A 141 -9.68 11.26 19.15
N HIS A 142 -10.14 12.46 18.79
CA HIS A 142 -9.71 13.13 17.56
C HIS A 142 -8.19 13.30 17.49
N ALA A 143 -7.57 13.82 18.55
CA ALA A 143 -6.12 13.99 18.61
C ALA A 143 -5.35 12.64 18.48
N ILE A 144 -5.85 11.58 19.12
CA ILE A 144 -5.25 10.23 18.99
C ILE A 144 -5.37 9.72 17.55
N HIS A 145 -6.54 9.88 16.92
CA HIS A 145 -6.76 9.42 15.55
C HIS A 145 -5.88 10.18 14.54
N LEU A 146 -5.67 11.48 14.74
CA LEU A 146 -4.71 12.26 13.94
C LEU A 146 -3.29 11.68 14.03
N GLN A 147 -2.78 11.46 15.24
CA GLN A 147 -1.44 10.88 15.45
C GLN A 147 -1.32 9.49 14.82
N MET A 148 -2.38 8.69 14.88
CA MET A 148 -2.44 7.37 14.26
C MET A 148 -2.34 7.46 12.72
N VAL A 149 -3.05 8.39 12.09
CA VAL A 149 -2.99 8.62 10.64
C VAL A 149 -1.64 9.18 10.22
N GLU A 150 -1.06 10.12 10.98
CA GLU A 150 0.29 10.64 10.74
C GLU A 150 1.36 9.54 10.83
N SER A 151 1.27 8.68 11.84
CA SER A 151 2.15 7.52 11.98
C SER A 151 2.03 6.55 10.81
N LEU A 152 0.82 6.32 10.31
CA LEU A 152 0.59 5.53 9.10
C LEU A 152 1.27 6.17 7.89
N ALA A 153 1.08 7.48 7.68
CA ALA A 153 1.72 8.20 6.57
C ALA A 153 3.25 8.09 6.64
N ALA A 154 3.84 8.24 7.83
CA ALA A 154 5.28 8.08 8.04
C ALA A 154 5.78 6.67 7.67
N ARG A 155 5.06 5.60 8.06
CA ARG A 155 5.41 4.23 7.67
C ARG A 155 5.31 3.98 6.17
N ILE A 156 4.28 4.53 5.52
CA ILE A 156 4.11 4.45 4.06
C ILE A 156 5.29 5.12 3.37
N ASN A 157 5.67 6.34 3.79
CA ASN A 157 6.81 7.06 3.21
C ASN A 157 8.14 6.33 3.43
N ALA A 158 8.39 5.83 4.65
CA ALA A 158 9.60 5.08 4.97
C ALA A 158 9.73 3.80 4.15
N SER A 159 8.64 3.04 4.00
CA SER A 159 8.63 1.82 3.19
C SER A 159 8.76 2.10 1.69
N ALA A 160 8.24 3.23 1.20
CA ALA A 160 8.39 3.65 -0.19
C ALA A 160 9.86 3.99 -0.54
N ALA A 161 10.59 4.63 0.38
CA ALA A 161 12.01 4.94 0.19
C ALA A 161 12.85 3.68 -0.08
N GLY A 162 12.56 2.57 0.59
CA GLY A 162 13.23 1.29 0.35
C GLY A 162 12.95 0.70 -1.03
N VAL A 163 11.74 0.90 -1.57
CA VAL A 163 11.41 0.49 -2.94
C VAL A 163 12.17 1.36 -3.94
N LEU A 164 12.16 2.68 -3.76
CA LEU A 164 12.82 3.64 -4.66
C LEU A 164 14.33 3.43 -4.72
N ALA A 165 14.97 3.05 -3.62
CA ALA A 165 16.40 2.73 -3.60
C ALA A 165 16.76 1.51 -4.49
N ALA A 166 15.79 0.66 -4.82
CA ALA A 166 15.96 -0.49 -5.70
C ALA A 166 15.55 -0.22 -7.16
N ALA A 167 15.26 1.04 -7.52
CA ALA A 167 14.92 1.40 -8.89
C ALA A 167 16.11 1.18 -9.84
N PRO A 168 15.89 0.62 -11.03
CA PRO A 168 16.93 0.57 -12.06
C PRO A 168 17.34 2.00 -12.45
N VAL A 169 18.65 2.23 -12.57
CA VAL A 169 19.26 3.51 -13.01
C VAL A 169 19.32 3.57 -14.53
#